data_AF-A0A9C8FXX0-F1
#
_entry.id   AF-A0A9C8FXX0-F1
#
_cell.length_a   1.000
_cell.length_b   1.000
_cell.length_c   1.000
_cell.angle_alpha   90.00
_cell.angle_beta   90.00
_cell.angle_gamma   90.00
#
_symmetry.space_group_name_H-M   'P 1'
#
loop_
_entity.id
_entity.type
_entity.pdbx_description
1 polymer ?
#
loop_
_entity_poly.entity_id
_entity_poly.type
_entity_poly.pdbx_seq_one_letter_code
_entity_poly.pdbx_strand_id
1 'polypeptide(L)' 'MSEEQHDDLQNDERLVLIHGFSREETIAIMRAAKAAVVDPQGVAFTTSTPSNLDWKLRDLIVEVREEHEYMRQNPPRGQE' A
#
# COMPACT_ATOMS: atom_id res chain seq x y z
N MET A 1 -17.52 -10.60 25.98
CA MET A 1 -16.74 -9.35 25.99
C MET A 1 -15.72 -9.54 24.90
N SER A 2 -15.92 -8.90 23.75
CA SER A 2 -15.10 -9.09 22.56
C SER A 2 -13.74 -8.47 22.82
N GLU A 3 -12.69 -9.28 22.71
CA GLU A 3 -11.29 -8.83 22.81
C GLU A 3 -11.05 -7.71 21.80
N GLU A 4 -10.78 -6.51 22.32
CA GLU A 4 -10.26 -5.38 21.57
C GLU A 4 -8.93 -5.84 20.95
N GLN A 5 -8.97 -6.07 19.64
CA GLN A 5 -7.77 -6.43 18.89
C GLN A 5 -6.80 -5.26 18.96
N HIS A 6 -5.60 -5.52 19.48
CA HIS A 6 -4.48 -4.58 19.60
C HIS A 6 -4.29 -3.76 18.31
N ASP A 7 -4.60 -2.48 18.40
CA ASP A 7 -4.21 -1.43 17.45
C ASP A 7 -2.74 -1.06 17.71
N ASP A 8 -1.83 -2.00 17.46
CA ASP A 8 -0.38 -1.77 17.60
C ASP A 8 0.41 -2.58 16.56
N LEU A 9 -0.19 -2.79 15.38
CA LEU A 9 0.61 -3.04 14.18
C LEU A 9 1.29 -1.71 13.87
N GLN A 10 2.60 -1.67 14.10
CA GLN A 10 3.46 -0.54 13.77
C GLN A 10 2.98 0.07 12.44
N ASN A 11 2.63 1.37 12.48
CA ASN A 11 1.99 2.11 11.39
C ASN A 11 2.75 2.02 10.04
N ASP A 12 3.96 1.48 10.06
CA ASP A 12 4.95 1.42 9.00
C ASP A 12 4.94 0.14 8.14
N GLU A 13 4.12 -0.87 8.41
CA GLU A 13 4.04 -2.07 7.55
C GLU A 13 2.73 -2.15 6.74
N ARG A 14 1.88 -1.12 6.83
CA ARG A 14 0.57 -1.12 6.16
C ARG A 14 0.74 -1.12 4.64
N LEU A 15 0.32 -2.22 4.01
CA LEU A 15 0.38 -2.44 2.57
C LEU A 15 -0.96 -3.01 2.07
N VAL A 16 -1.42 -2.53 0.92
CA VAL A 16 -2.51 -3.14 0.14
C VAL A 16 -1.95 -3.67 -1.18
N LEU A 17 -2.09 -4.98 -1.40
CA LEU A 17 -1.76 -5.65 -2.65
C LEU A 17 -3.01 -5.89 -3.48
N ILE A 18 -2.98 -5.47 -4.76
CA ILE A 18 -4.09 -5.61 -5.71
C ILE A 18 -3.64 -6.50 -6.88
N HIS A 19 -4.38 -7.58 -7.18
CA HIS A 19 -4.03 -8.54 -8.25
C HIS A 19 -5.20 -8.76 -9.22
N GLY A 20 -4.92 -8.73 -10.52
CA GLY A 20 -5.86 -9.16 -11.56
C GLY A 20 -6.99 -8.18 -11.90
N PHE A 21 -6.95 -6.96 -11.36
CA PHE A 21 -7.96 -5.92 -11.64
C PHE A 21 -7.54 -5.01 -12.81
N SER A 22 -8.53 -4.46 -13.51
CA SER A 22 -8.29 -3.40 -14.48
C SER A 22 -7.74 -2.13 -13.80
N ARG A 23 -7.20 -1.21 -14.60
CA ARG A 23 -6.70 0.08 -14.10
C ARG A 23 -7.80 0.88 -13.39
N GLU A 24 -9.01 0.89 -13.95
CA GLU A 24 -10.14 1.65 -13.40
C GLU A 24 -10.58 1.07 -12.06
N GLU A 25 -10.69 -0.26 -11.97
CA GLU A 25 -11.01 -0.97 -10.72
C GLU A 25 -9.92 -0.78 -9.68
N THR A 26 -8.64 -0.86 -10.06
CA THR A 26 -7.51 -0.62 -9.16
C THR A 26 -7.59 0.78 -8.54
N ILE A 27 -7.90 1.81 -9.34
CA ILE A 27 -8.07 3.18 -8.82
C ILE A 27 -9.26 3.26 -7.87
N ALA A 28 -10.38 2.60 -8.18
CA ALA A 28 -11.55 2.57 -7.31
C ALA A 28 -11.25 1.88 -5.97
N ILE A 29 -10.56 0.75 -6.00
CA ILE A 29 -10.12 0.00 -4.81
C ILE A 29 -9.18 0.84 -3.95
N MET A 30 -8.18 1.49 -4.55
CA MET A 30 -7.27 2.38 -3.82
C MET A 30 -8.03 3.50 -3.11
N ARG A 31 -9.02 4.12 -3.77
CA ARG A 31 -9.86 5.16 -3.16
C ARG A 31 -10.69 4.62 -1.99
N ALA A 32 -11.31 3.46 -2.16
CA ALA A 32 -12.10 2.82 -1.12
C ALA A 32 -11.25 2.46 0.12
N ALA A 33 -10.07 1.88 -0.09
CA ALA A 33 -9.15 1.55 0.99
C ALA A 33 -8.65 2.82 1.72
N LYS A 34 -8.28 3.88 0.98
CA LYS A 34 -7.89 5.16 1.57
C LYS A 34 -9.02 5.81 2.38
N ALA A 35 -10.28 5.66 1.97
CA ALA A 35 -11.41 6.20 2.70
C ALA A 35 -11.73 5.43 4.00
N ALA A 36 -11.24 4.19 4.12
CA ALA A 36 -11.52 3.31 5.26
C ALA A 36 -10.49 3.43 6.41
N VAL A 37 -9.39 4.16 6.21
CA VAL A 37 -8.27 4.24 7.18
C VAL A 37 -8.07 5.67 7.71
N VAL A 38 -7.64 5.78 8.96
CA VAL A 38 -7.42 7.08 9.64
C VAL A 38 -6.24 7.85 9.06
N ASP A 39 -5.18 7.14 8.65
CA ASP A 39 -3.99 7.73 8.00
C ASP A 39 -3.78 7.10 6.61
N PRO A 40 -4.39 7.67 5.56
CA PRO A 40 -4.26 7.18 4.20
C PRO A 40 -2.85 7.33 3.61
N GLN A 41 -2.04 8.24 4.17
CA GLN A 41 -0.67 8.53 3.71
C GLN A 41 0.36 7.56 4.28
N GLY A 42 -0.01 6.76 5.27
CA GLY A 42 0.85 5.70 5.80
C GLY A 42 0.59 4.32 5.18
N VAL A 43 -0.35 4.21 4.24
CA VAL A 43 -0.66 2.95 3.55
C VAL A 43 0.01 2.92 2.19
N ALA A 44 0.92 1.96 2.01
CA ALA A 44 1.52 1.68 0.72
C ALA A 44 0.56 0.85 -0.16
N PHE A 45 0.59 1.07 -1.47
CA PHE A 45 -0.24 0.35 -2.43
C PHE A 45 0.66 -0.25 -3.50
N THR A 46 0.42 -1.51 -3.84
CA THR A 46 1.11 -2.16 -4.95
C THR A 46 0.16 -3.04 -5.74
N THR A 47 0.47 -3.23 -7.01
CA THR A 47 -0.17 -4.23 -7.87
C THR A 47 0.81 -5.33 -8.17
N SER A 48 0.35 -6.57 -8.10
CA SER A 48 1.14 -7.69 -8.60
C SER A 48 1.30 -7.58 -10.13
N THR A 49 2.50 -7.79 -10.63
CA THR A 49 2.81 -7.87 -12.05
C THR A 49 3.40 -9.24 -12.36
N PRO A 50 3.46 -9.68 -13.64
CA PRO A 50 4.16 -10.93 -13.98
C PRO A 50 5.60 -10.97 -13.45
N SER A 51 6.23 -9.81 -13.27
CA SER A 51 7.61 -9.68 -12.78
C SER A 51 7.78 -9.88 -11.27
N ASN A 52 6.73 -9.69 -10.47
CA ASN A 52 6.79 -9.82 -9.01
C ASN A 52 5.94 -10.97 -8.45
N LEU A 53 5.26 -11.74 -9.30
CA LEU A 53 4.29 -12.74 -8.86
C LEU A 53 4.92 -13.89 -8.06
N ASP A 54 6.16 -14.25 -8.40
CA ASP A 54 6.95 -15.28 -7.72
C ASP A 54 7.77 -14.73 -6.54
N TRP A 55 7.72 -13.42 -6.28
CA TRP A 55 8.45 -12.84 -5.16
C TRP A 55 7.83 -13.28 -3.84
N LYS A 56 8.66 -13.46 -2.82
CA LYS A 56 8.13 -13.69 -1.48
C LYS A 56 7.42 -12.41 -1.03
N LEU A 57 6.25 -12.57 -0.45
CA LEU A 57 5.44 -11.45 0.04
C LEU A 57 6.23 -10.51 0.96
N ARG A 58 7.12 -11.06 1.81
CA ARG A 58 8.00 -10.26 2.68
C ARG A 58 8.95 -9.34 1.90
N ASP A 59 9.51 -9.84 0.79
CA ASP A 59 10.51 -9.11 0.01
C ASP A 59 9.79 -7.99 -0.78
N LEU A 60 8.56 -8.28 -1.25
CA LEU A 60 7.66 -7.29 -1.84
C LEU A 60 7.25 -6.19 -0.85
N ILE A 61 6.94 -6.55 0.40
CA ILE A 61 6.58 -5.57 1.44
C ILE A 61 7.75 -4.60 1.66
N VAL A 62 8.96 -5.11 1.85
CA VAL A 62 10.15 -4.26 2.10
C VAL A 62 10.37 -3.28 0.94
N GLU A 63 10.46 -3.78 -0.30
CA GLU A 63 10.71 -2.95 -1.48
C GLU A 63 9.67 -1.84 -1.63
N VAL A 64 8.38 -2.20 -1.56
CA VAL A 64 7.28 -1.24 -1.76
C VAL A 64 7.24 -0.21 -0.64
N ARG A 65 7.61 -0.59 0.59
CA ARG A 65 7.69 0.36 1.71
C ARG A 65 8.84 1.34 1.51
N GLU A 66 10.02 0.87 1.14
CA GLU A 66 11.18 1.73 0.86
C GLU A 66 10.86 2.74 -0.26
N GLU A 67 10.23 2.28 -1.36
CA GLU A 67 9.79 3.17 -2.44
C GLU A 67 8.75 4.19 -1.95
N HIS A 68 7.77 3.76 -1.16
CA HIS A 68 6.71 4.63 -0.66
C HIS A 68 7.25 5.69 0.32
N GLU A 69 8.16 5.32 1.22
CA GLU A 69 8.86 6.26 2.10
C GLU A 69 9.70 7.26 1.30
N TYR A 70 10.43 6.77 0.29
CA TYR A 70 11.21 7.62 -0.60
C TYR A 70 10.33 8.64 -1.32
N MET A 71 9.18 8.23 -1.88
CA MET A 71 8.22 9.11 -2.54
C MET A 71 7.58 10.11 -1.58
N ARG A 72 7.35 9.71 -0.32
CA ARG A 72 6.82 10.60 0.72
C ARG A 72 7.81 11.69 1.10
N GLN A 73 9.11 11.37 1.13
CA GLN A 73 10.20 12.31 1.42
C GLN A 73 10.60 13.15 0.20
N ASN A 74 10.41 12.61 -1.01
CA ASN A 74 10.75 13.23 -2.29
C ASN A 74 9.51 13.26 -3.19
N PRO A 75 8.47 14.04 -2.84
CA PRO A 75 7.29 14.14 -3.69
C PRO A 75 7.73 14.63 -5.07
N PRO A 76 7.26 14.01 -6.17
CA PRO A 76 7.63 14.42 -7.51
C PRO A 76 7.33 15.91 -7.66
N ARG A 77 8.38 16.73 -7.84
CA ARG A 77 8.21 18.14 -8.19
C ARG A 77 7.37 18.16 -9.46
N GLY A 78 6.22 18.84 -9.37
CA GLY A 78 5.21 18.84 -10.41
C GLY A 78 5.80 18.99 -11.81
N GLN A 79 5.36 18.14 -12.73
CA GLN A 79 5.26 18.58 -14.11
C GLN A 79 4.10 19.59 -14.11
N GLU A 80 4.46 20.85 -14.23
CA GLU A 80 3.55 21.99 -14.49
C GLU A 80 2.72 21.76 -15.77
#